data_AF-A0A7K9S6M1-F1
#
_entry.id   AF-A0A7K9S6M1-F1
#
_cell.length_a   1.000
_cell.length_b   1.000
_cell.length_c   1.000
_cell.angle_alpha   90.00
_cell.angle_beta   90.00
_cell.angle_gamma   90.00
#
_symmetry.space_group_name_H-M   'P 1'
#
loop_
_entity.id
_entity.type
_entity.pdbx_description
1 polymer ?
#
loop_
_entity_poly.entity_id
_entity_poly.type
_entity_poly.pdbx_seq_one_letter_code
_entity_poly.pdbx_strand_id
1 'polypeptide(L)'
;PGWSFPLVGQDYLEILSAWYCSFGRCCETGDCRIINNITGLEADLSGQLHGQHLAKEVVVQAVRGFLQSPRPGKALVLSFHGWSGTGKNFVARMVASHLYRDGLKSDCVRVFISLLHFPHHNYVDSYKAQLHRQISETLQRCRQALFIFDEAEKLHSSLLDAIRPFMAPQDSEDQQRSIFLFLSNLGGNTINEVALDFWRAGRAREEIPLELLEQRLRLELQEAAENSYAHSHLLRENLIDFVVPFLPLEYHHVKLCARDAFLARGIPYTEATLNEVAQMMVFVPKEEKLFSAQGCKSVPQRINYFLP
;
A
#
# COMPACT_ATOMS: atom_id res chain seq x y z
N PRO A 1 28.37 -49.30 -37.91
CA PRO A 1 28.16 -49.57 -36.47
C PRO A 1 28.06 -48.25 -35.70
N GLY A 2 26.82 -47.76 -35.54
CA GLY A 2 26.53 -46.56 -34.79
C GLY A 2 26.70 -46.81 -33.29
N TRP A 3 27.34 -45.86 -32.61
CA TRP A 3 27.34 -45.80 -31.15
C TRP A 3 26.68 -44.47 -30.78
N SER A 4 25.40 -44.58 -30.44
CA SER A 4 24.63 -43.53 -29.77
C SER A 4 25.18 -43.39 -28.36
N PHE A 5 25.64 -42.20 -28.00
CA PHE A 5 25.86 -41.84 -26.60
C PHE A 5 24.50 -41.58 -25.95
N PRO A 6 24.21 -42.19 -24.79
CA PRO A 6 22.89 -42.09 -24.18
C PRO A 6 22.69 -40.72 -23.51
N LEU A 7 21.46 -40.21 -23.63
CA LEU A 7 20.87 -39.03 -22.98
C LEU A 7 20.89 -39.13 -21.44
N VAL A 8 22.06 -39.22 -20.80
CA VAL A 8 22.17 -39.42 -19.33
C VAL A 8 22.48 -38.11 -18.58
N GLY A 9 22.68 -36.99 -19.30
CA GLY A 9 23.07 -35.71 -18.69
C GLY A 9 21.91 -34.89 -18.10
N GLN A 10 20.72 -34.93 -18.69
CA GLN A 10 19.59 -34.10 -18.26
C GLN A 10 18.89 -34.65 -17.02
N ASP A 11 18.65 -35.97 -16.95
CA ASP A 11 17.97 -36.60 -15.81
C ASP A 11 18.74 -36.45 -14.50
N TYR A 12 20.08 -36.49 -14.53
CA TYR A 12 20.91 -36.29 -13.35
C TYR A 12 20.88 -34.85 -12.82
N LEU A 13 20.80 -33.86 -13.71
CA LEU A 13 20.67 -32.45 -13.34
C LEU A 13 19.30 -32.15 -12.74
N GLU A 14 18.23 -32.79 -13.24
CA GLU A 14 16.89 -32.67 -12.66
C GLU A 14 16.78 -33.34 -11.28
N ILE A 15 17.41 -34.50 -11.08
CA ILE A 15 17.43 -35.15 -9.77
C ILE A 15 18.22 -34.31 -8.76
N LEU A 16 19.35 -33.74 -9.16
CA LEU A 16 20.15 -32.85 -8.30
C LEU A 16 19.44 -31.53 -8.00
N SER A 17 18.75 -30.94 -8.98
CA SER A 17 17.95 -29.73 -8.77
C SER A 17 16.78 -30.02 -7.84
N ALA A 18 16.00 -31.09 -8.07
CA ALA A 18 14.91 -31.51 -7.20
C ALA A 18 15.37 -31.81 -5.76
N TRP A 19 16.54 -32.45 -5.60
CA TRP A 19 17.13 -32.71 -4.29
C TRP A 19 17.57 -31.41 -3.60
N TYR A 20 18.24 -30.49 -4.30
CA TYR A 20 18.62 -29.17 -3.79
C TYR A 20 17.40 -28.29 -3.45
N CYS A 21 16.33 -28.42 -4.23
CA CYS A 21 15.03 -27.81 -3.98
C CYS A 21 14.37 -28.36 -2.71
N SER A 22 14.51 -29.66 -2.45
CA SER A 22 13.96 -30.31 -1.24
C SER A 22 14.60 -29.81 0.07
N PHE A 23 15.83 -29.29 0.01
CA PHE A 23 16.50 -28.62 1.15
C PHE A 23 16.09 -27.14 1.32
N GLY A 24 15.07 -26.66 0.59
CA GLY A 24 14.34 -25.43 0.90
C GLY A 24 14.76 -24.17 0.14
N ARG A 25 15.44 -24.29 -1.01
CA ARG A 25 15.95 -23.13 -1.79
C ARG A 25 15.32 -22.92 -3.16
N CYS A 26 14.42 -23.78 -3.61
CA CYS A 26 13.75 -23.55 -4.88
C CYS A 26 12.34 -23.07 -4.65
N CYS A 27 12.09 -21.87 -5.16
CA CYS A 27 10.78 -21.24 -5.21
C CYS A 27 10.56 -20.77 -6.63
N GLU A 28 9.32 -20.75 -7.11
CA GLU A 28 8.97 -20.46 -8.52
C GLU A 28 9.55 -19.12 -9.02
N THR A 29 9.70 -18.16 -8.10
CA THR A 29 10.25 -16.81 -8.34
C THR A 29 11.78 -16.74 -8.29
N GLY A 30 12.46 -17.81 -7.90
CA GLY A 30 13.90 -17.84 -7.60
C GLY A 30 14.29 -17.21 -6.25
N ASP A 31 13.32 -16.67 -5.49
CA ASP A 31 13.52 -16.11 -4.16
C ASP A 31 12.38 -16.53 -3.23
N CYS A 32 12.70 -17.41 -2.27
CA CYS A 32 11.73 -18.00 -1.35
C CYS A 32 11.10 -17.03 -0.34
N ARG A 33 11.52 -15.76 -0.35
CA ARG A 33 10.86 -14.70 0.42
C ARG A 33 9.61 -14.17 -0.28
N ILE A 34 9.51 -14.34 -1.59
CA ILE A 34 8.41 -13.84 -2.44
C ILE A 34 7.36 -14.93 -2.61
N ILE A 35 6.10 -14.59 -2.35
CA ILE A 35 4.95 -15.51 -2.47
C ILE A 35 3.94 -15.07 -3.54
N ASN A 36 3.78 -13.76 -3.77
CA ASN A 36 2.85 -13.19 -4.75
C ASN A 36 1.42 -13.79 -4.74
N ASN A 37 0.84 -13.93 -3.55
CA ASN A 37 -0.52 -14.43 -3.33
C ASN A 37 -1.59 -13.37 -3.65
N ILE A 38 -1.80 -13.10 -4.94
CA ILE A 38 -2.76 -12.08 -5.39
C ILE A 38 -4.21 -12.46 -5.06
N THR A 39 -4.56 -13.74 -5.14
CA THR A 39 -5.91 -14.22 -4.79
C THR A 39 -6.18 -14.02 -3.29
N GLY A 40 -5.20 -14.30 -2.43
CA GLY A 40 -5.28 -14.01 -1.00
C GLY A 40 -5.42 -12.52 -0.71
N LEU A 41 -4.65 -11.68 -1.41
CA LEU A 41 -4.76 -10.22 -1.29
C LEU A 41 -6.17 -9.73 -1.64
N GLU A 42 -6.73 -10.19 -2.76
CA GLU A 42 -8.07 -9.81 -3.20
C GLU A 42 -9.15 -10.29 -2.20
N ALA A 43 -9.04 -11.52 -1.70
CA ALA A 43 -9.97 -12.07 -0.71
C ALA A 43 -9.94 -11.28 0.61
N ASP A 44 -8.75 -10.97 1.14
CA ASP A 44 -8.60 -10.22 2.38
C ASP A 44 -9.06 -8.77 2.24
N LEU A 45 -8.73 -8.10 1.13
CA LEU A 45 -9.27 -6.76 0.85
C LEU A 45 -10.79 -6.79 0.75
N SER A 46 -11.37 -7.82 0.12
CA SER A 46 -12.83 -7.99 0.03
C SER A 46 -13.50 -8.19 1.38
N GLY A 47 -12.88 -8.96 2.27
CA GLY A 47 -13.47 -9.33 3.56
C GLY A 47 -13.26 -8.31 4.67
N GLN A 48 -12.18 -7.52 4.62
CA GLN A 48 -11.71 -6.71 5.75
C GLN A 48 -11.53 -5.22 5.44
N LEU A 49 -11.43 -4.80 4.16
CA LEU A 49 -11.30 -3.38 3.81
C LEU A 49 -12.67 -2.75 3.54
N HIS A 50 -13.28 -2.22 4.60
CA HIS A 50 -14.64 -1.67 4.55
C HIS A 50 -14.69 -0.28 3.91
N GLY A 51 -15.66 -0.08 3.01
CA GLY A 51 -15.99 1.23 2.43
C GLY A 51 -14.98 1.79 1.43
N GLN A 52 -14.03 0.98 0.96
CA GLN A 52 -12.97 1.40 0.03
C GLN A 52 -13.01 0.60 -1.28
N HIS A 53 -14.15 0.64 -1.98
CA HIS A 53 -14.33 -0.09 -3.24
C HIS A 53 -13.30 0.33 -4.31
N LEU A 54 -13.04 1.64 -4.45
CA LEU A 54 -12.04 2.17 -5.39
C LEU A 54 -10.62 1.69 -5.07
N ALA A 55 -10.19 1.84 -3.81
CA ALA A 55 -8.84 1.44 -3.42
C ALA A 55 -8.60 -0.07 -3.60
N LYS A 56 -9.61 -0.88 -3.27
CA LYS A 56 -9.57 -2.33 -3.49
C LYS A 56 -9.33 -2.66 -4.97
N GLU A 57 -10.14 -2.08 -5.86
CA GLU A 57 -10.06 -2.35 -7.29
C GLU A 57 -8.69 -1.94 -7.86
N VAL A 58 -8.28 -0.70 -7.61
CA VAL A 58 -7.01 -0.16 -8.14
C VAL A 58 -5.82 -0.96 -7.65
N VAL A 59 -5.74 -1.27 -6.35
CA VAL A 59 -4.58 -1.99 -5.78
C VAL A 59 -4.49 -3.40 -6.33
N VAL A 60 -5.60 -4.14 -6.41
CA VAL A 60 -5.59 -5.52 -6.94
C VAL A 60 -5.18 -5.52 -8.40
N GLN A 61 -5.77 -4.64 -9.23
CA GLN A 61 -5.48 -4.59 -10.66
C GLN A 61 -4.03 -4.14 -10.93
N ALA A 62 -3.56 -3.10 -10.25
CA ALA A 62 -2.21 -2.58 -10.45
C ALA A 62 -1.13 -3.60 -10.04
N VAL A 63 -1.28 -4.23 -8.87
CA VAL A 63 -0.32 -5.24 -8.40
C VAL A 63 -0.37 -6.49 -9.29
N ARG A 64 -1.57 -6.97 -9.65
CA ARG A 64 -1.72 -8.12 -10.56
C ARG A 64 -1.07 -7.85 -11.92
N GLY A 65 -1.42 -6.73 -12.56
CA GLY A 65 -0.89 -6.36 -13.86
C GLY A 65 0.63 -6.19 -13.86
N PHE A 66 1.18 -5.56 -12.82
CA PHE A 66 2.61 -5.40 -12.68
C PHE A 66 3.35 -6.73 -12.52
N LEU A 67 2.87 -7.63 -11.66
CA LEU A 67 3.52 -8.91 -11.41
C LEU A 67 3.38 -9.89 -12.57
N GLN A 68 2.28 -9.83 -13.32
CA GLN A 68 2.07 -10.64 -14.52
C GLN A 68 2.86 -10.15 -15.73
N SER A 69 3.30 -8.89 -15.74
CA SER A 69 4.17 -8.36 -16.80
C SER A 69 5.52 -9.09 -16.80
N PRO A 70 5.94 -9.72 -17.92
CA PRO A 70 7.22 -10.42 -17.99
C PRO A 70 8.43 -9.49 -17.81
N ARG A 71 8.34 -8.26 -18.32
CA ARG A 71 9.39 -7.23 -18.26
C ARG A 71 8.75 -5.87 -17.97
N PRO A 72 8.58 -5.49 -16.70
CA PRO A 72 8.09 -4.15 -16.39
C PRO A 72 9.13 -3.11 -16.82
N GLY A 73 8.69 -2.06 -17.53
CA GLY A 73 9.58 -1.01 -18.05
C GLY A 73 10.05 -0.01 -16.99
N LYS A 74 9.41 0.01 -15.81
CA LYS A 74 9.77 0.81 -14.63
C LYS A 74 9.21 0.17 -13.36
N ALA A 75 9.53 0.72 -12.18
CA ALA A 75 8.94 0.31 -10.92
C ALA A 75 7.42 0.60 -10.87
N LEU A 76 6.65 -0.19 -10.13
CA LEU A 76 5.25 0.14 -9.83
C LEU A 76 5.19 1.19 -8.74
N VAL A 77 4.53 2.31 -8.98
CA VAL A 77 4.39 3.41 -8.01
C VAL A 77 2.91 3.68 -7.72
N LEU A 78 2.48 3.37 -6.50
CA LEU A 78 1.13 3.68 -6.01
C LEU A 78 1.17 4.78 -4.96
N SER A 79 0.29 5.77 -5.09
CA SER A 79 0.16 6.86 -4.12
C SER A 79 -1.22 6.85 -3.47
N PHE A 80 -1.28 6.55 -2.17
CA PHE A 80 -2.52 6.41 -1.40
C PHE A 80 -2.88 7.72 -0.71
N HIS A 81 -4.09 8.22 -0.93
CA HIS A 81 -4.54 9.52 -0.42
C HIS A 81 -5.87 9.41 0.33
N GLY A 82 -6.04 10.12 1.43
CA GLY A 82 -7.31 10.15 2.17
C GLY A 82 -7.13 10.49 3.64
N TRP A 83 -8.22 10.57 4.41
CA TRP A 83 -8.14 10.87 5.85
C TRP A 83 -7.40 9.81 6.69
N SER A 84 -7.09 10.17 7.93
CA SER A 84 -6.50 9.24 8.89
C SER A 84 -7.49 8.14 9.25
N GLY A 85 -7.00 6.90 9.35
CA GLY A 85 -7.81 5.76 9.78
C GLY A 85 -8.78 5.19 8.74
N THR A 86 -8.69 5.60 7.47
CA THR A 86 -9.51 5.07 6.36
C THR A 86 -8.99 3.76 5.76
N GLY A 87 -7.76 3.35 6.07
CA GLY A 87 -7.22 2.03 5.68
C GLY A 87 -5.87 2.03 4.95
N LYS A 88 -5.24 3.17 4.66
CA LYS A 88 -3.97 3.25 3.88
C LYS A 88 -2.88 2.27 4.38
N ASN A 89 -2.48 2.39 5.65
CA ASN A 89 -1.43 1.53 6.24
C ASN A 89 -1.90 0.08 6.38
N PHE A 90 -3.21 -0.15 6.51
CA PHE A 90 -3.79 -1.48 6.58
C PHE A 90 -3.67 -2.20 5.24
N VAL A 91 -3.99 -1.52 4.13
CA VAL A 91 -3.78 -2.02 2.76
C VAL A 91 -2.30 -2.25 2.48
N ALA A 92 -1.42 -1.31 2.84
CA ALA A 92 0.02 -1.48 2.65
C ALA A 92 0.57 -2.72 3.39
N ARG A 93 0.07 -3.00 4.60
CA ARG A 93 0.40 -4.22 5.35
C ARG A 93 -0.13 -5.48 4.65
N MET A 94 -1.36 -5.45 4.13
CA MET A 94 -1.93 -6.58 3.37
C MET A 94 -1.13 -6.88 2.11
N VAL A 95 -0.76 -5.85 1.35
CA VAL A 95 0.12 -5.98 0.18
C VAL A 95 1.43 -6.65 0.61
N ALA A 96 2.09 -6.17 1.66
CA ALA A 96 3.32 -6.80 2.14
C ALA A 96 3.11 -8.27 2.55
N SER A 97 2.09 -8.57 3.35
CA SER A 97 1.80 -9.92 3.85
C SER A 97 1.41 -10.92 2.76
N HIS A 98 0.86 -10.47 1.64
CA HIS A 98 0.47 -11.34 0.51
C HIS A 98 1.53 -11.40 -0.57
N LEU A 99 2.46 -10.46 -0.65
CA LEU A 99 3.59 -10.51 -1.59
C LEU A 99 4.83 -11.18 -0.98
N TYR A 100 5.01 -11.11 0.34
CA TYR A 100 6.19 -11.60 1.04
C TYR A 100 5.85 -12.50 2.21
N ARG A 101 6.61 -13.59 2.38
CA ARG A 101 6.39 -14.62 3.41
C ARG A 101 6.30 -14.04 4.83
N ASP A 102 7.21 -13.12 5.16
CA ASP A 102 7.30 -12.48 6.48
C ASP A 102 6.62 -11.10 6.51
N GLY A 103 5.85 -10.76 5.48
CA GLY A 103 5.19 -9.47 5.32
C GLY A 103 6.15 -8.30 5.53
N LEU A 104 5.77 -7.34 6.39
CA LEU A 104 6.58 -6.17 6.73
C LEU A 104 7.94 -6.50 7.37
N LYS A 105 8.15 -7.73 7.87
CA LYS A 105 9.42 -8.16 8.47
C LYS A 105 10.38 -8.76 7.45
N SER A 106 9.96 -8.94 6.20
CA SER A 106 10.82 -9.46 5.14
C SER A 106 11.99 -8.50 4.86
N ASP A 107 13.18 -9.04 4.61
CA ASP A 107 14.36 -8.25 4.23
C ASP A 107 14.19 -7.48 2.91
N CYS A 108 13.22 -7.88 2.08
CA CYS A 108 12.87 -7.21 0.82
C CYS A 108 11.82 -6.11 1.00
N VAL A 109 11.34 -5.86 2.22
CA VAL A 109 10.38 -4.81 2.54
C VAL A 109 11.05 -3.76 3.40
N ARG A 110 10.95 -2.49 3.00
CA ARG A 110 11.46 -1.35 3.77
C ARG A 110 10.34 -0.35 4.01
N VAL A 111 10.15 0.04 5.26
CA VAL A 111 9.16 1.03 5.69
C VAL A 111 9.88 2.28 6.19
N PHE A 112 9.56 3.42 5.59
CA PHE A 112 10.08 4.72 5.94
C PHE A 112 8.93 5.60 6.42
N ILE A 113 8.85 5.83 7.72
CA ILE A 113 7.95 6.82 8.31
C ILE A 113 8.65 8.18 8.34
N SER A 114 8.14 9.18 7.61
CA SER A 114 8.81 10.47 7.41
C SER A 114 9.23 11.16 8.71
N LEU A 115 8.30 11.35 9.65
CA LEU A 115 8.59 12.03 10.92
C LEU A 115 9.44 11.24 11.91
N LEU A 116 9.58 9.92 11.71
CA LEU A 116 10.39 9.08 12.59
C LEU A 116 11.83 9.01 12.09
N HIS A 117 12.01 8.77 10.79
CA HIS A 117 13.33 8.54 10.20
C HIS A 117 13.99 9.84 9.72
N PHE A 118 13.21 10.86 9.36
CA PHE A 118 13.70 12.12 8.80
C PHE A 118 13.15 13.35 9.55
N PRO A 119 13.27 13.41 10.90
CA PRO A 119 12.61 14.44 11.72
C PRO A 119 13.16 15.86 11.56
N HIS A 120 14.42 16.01 11.12
CA HIS A 120 15.15 17.27 11.22
C HIS A 120 15.70 17.74 9.87
N HIS A 121 15.28 18.92 9.43
CA HIS A 121 15.70 19.52 8.16
C HIS A 121 17.22 19.73 8.02
N ASN A 122 17.93 19.93 9.14
CA ASN A 122 19.39 20.16 9.13
C ASN A 122 20.21 18.94 8.69
N TYR A 123 19.62 17.74 8.70
CA TYR A 123 20.32 16.50 8.36
C TYR A 123 19.87 15.91 7.01
N VAL A 124 19.14 16.66 6.19
CA VAL A 124 18.58 16.20 4.91
C VAL A 124 19.63 15.55 4.00
N ASP A 125 20.84 16.11 3.91
CA ASP A 125 21.89 15.52 3.05
C ASP A 125 22.41 14.18 3.57
N SER A 126 22.50 14.01 4.89
CA SER A 126 22.81 12.71 5.51
C SER A 126 21.69 11.71 5.25
N TYR A 127 20.43 12.13 5.39
CA TYR A 127 19.27 11.30 5.12
C TYR A 127 19.18 10.87 3.65
N LYS A 128 19.54 11.73 2.69
CA LYS A 128 19.64 11.35 1.27
C LYS A 128 20.62 10.22 1.07
N ALA A 129 21.84 10.35 1.61
CA ALA A 129 22.88 9.33 1.48
C ALA A 129 22.46 8.01 2.13
N GLN A 130 21.84 8.07 3.31
CA GLN A 130 21.31 6.90 3.99
C GLN A 130 20.20 6.21 3.19
N LEU A 131 19.22 6.98 2.70
CA LEU A 131 18.07 6.48 1.95
C LEU A 131 18.50 5.84 0.63
N HIS A 132 19.36 6.52 -0.12
CA HIS A 132 19.95 5.99 -1.35
C HIS A 132 20.67 4.66 -1.09
N ARG A 133 21.53 4.60 -0.07
CA ARG A 133 22.24 3.37 0.29
C ARG A 133 21.27 2.24 0.64
N GLN A 134 20.26 2.50 1.47
CA GLN A 134 19.31 1.46 1.90
C GLN A 134 18.49 0.92 0.73
N ILE A 135 18.08 1.77 -0.22
CA ILE A 135 17.36 1.35 -1.41
C ILE A 135 18.28 0.52 -2.31
N SER A 136 19.48 1.02 -2.64
CA SER A 136 20.44 0.30 -3.49
C SER A 136 20.82 -1.06 -2.93
N GLU A 137 21.14 -1.15 -1.63
CA GLU A 137 21.47 -2.42 -0.98
C GLU A 137 20.30 -3.41 -0.99
N THR A 138 19.07 -2.92 -0.86
CA THR A 138 17.87 -3.77 -0.91
C THR A 138 17.64 -4.27 -2.34
N LEU A 139 17.75 -3.41 -3.35
CA LEU A 139 17.60 -3.76 -4.76
C LEU A 139 18.67 -4.77 -5.23
N GLN A 140 19.90 -4.67 -4.72
CA GLN A 140 20.96 -5.65 -5.00
C GLN A 140 20.65 -7.05 -4.44
N ARG A 141 19.92 -7.14 -3.32
CA ARG A 141 19.63 -8.41 -2.63
C ARG A 141 18.27 -9.00 -2.97
N CYS A 142 17.36 -8.20 -3.52
CA CYS A 142 15.96 -8.56 -3.73
C CYS A 142 15.53 -8.18 -5.15
N ARG A 143 15.19 -9.17 -5.96
CA ARG A 143 14.64 -8.94 -7.31
C ARG A 143 13.32 -8.18 -7.27
N GLN A 144 12.49 -8.44 -6.26
CA GLN A 144 11.23 -7.74 -6.01
C GLN A 144 11.29 -7.06 -4.63
N ALA A 145 11.62 -5.78 -4.60
CA ALA A 145 11.65 -5.01 -3.36
C ALA A 145 10.37 -4.18 -3.19
N LEU A 146 9.90 -4.03 -1.96
CA LEU A 146 8.76 -3.18 -1.62
C LEU A 146 9.22 -2.06 -0.68
N PHE A 147 9.04 -0.82 -1.12
CA PHE A 147 9.34 0.38 -0.34
C PHE A 147 8.05 1.09 0.01
N ILE A 148 7.82 1.31 1.31
CA ILE A 148 6.62 1.97 1.84
C ILE A 148 7.06 3.27 2.50
N PHE A 149 6.58 4.40 1.99
CA PHE A 149 6.80 5.73 2.54
C PHE A 149 5.53 6.20 3.23
N ASP A 150 5.52 6.15 4.56
CA ASP A 150 4.39 6.59 5.39
C ASP A 150 4.54 8.06 5.77
N GLU A 151 3.41 8.76 5.83
CA GLU A 151 3.33 10.22 5.93
C GLU A 151 4.17 10.91 4.84
N ALA A 152 3.99 10.48 3.60
CA ALA A 152 4.74 10.97 2.44
C ALA A 152 4.58 12.48 2.21
N GLU A 153 3.47 13.08 2.65
CA GLU A 153 3.28 14.55 2.59
C GLU A 153 4.27 15.34 3.46
N LYS A 154 4.89 14.66 4.43
CA LYS A 154 5.88 15.28 5.34
C LYS A 154 7.31 14.98 4.91
N LEU A 155 7.49 14.21 3.83
CA LEU A 155 8.81 13.87 3.32
C LEU A 155 9.39 15.07 2.57
N HIS A 156 10.63 15.42 2.90
CA HIS A 156 11.32 16.53 2.26
C HIS A 156 11.49 16.29 0.75
N SER A 157 11.28 17.29 -0.11
CA SER A 157 11.42 17.16 -1.58
C SER A 157 12.77 16.59 -1.97
N SER A 158 13.85 17.11 -1.38
CA SER A 158 15.19 16.64 -1.72
C SER A 158 15.43 15.15 -1.39
N LEU A 159 14.64 14.52 -0.51
CA LEU A 159 14.66 13.07 -0.29
C LEU A 159 13.87 12.33 -1.36
N LEU A 160 12.72 12.86 -1.77
CA LEU A 160 11.97 12.35 -2.93
C LEU A 160 12.81 12.39 -4.22
N ASP A 161 13.56 13.46 -4.42
CA ASP A 161 14.46 13.60 -5.56
C ASP A 161 15.58 12.56 -5.54
N ALA A 162 16.11 12.24 -4.34
CA ALA A 162 17.16 11.25 -4.18
C ALA A 162 16.70 9.81 -4.50
N ILE A 163 15.41 9.51 -4.33
CA ILE A 163 14.86 8.17 -4.63
C ILE A 163 14.28 8.04 -6.03
N ARG A 164 14.10 9.17 -6.72
CA ARG A 164 13.54 9.24 -8.07
C ARG A 164 14.18 8.28 -9.08
N PRO A 165 15.53 8.15 -9.15
CA PRO A 165 16.17 7.29 -10.15
C PRO A 165 15.82 5.80 -10.00
N PHE A 166 15.35 5.37 -8.82
CA PHE A 166 14.93 3.98 -8.58
C PHE A 166 13.51 3.67 -9.06
N MET A 167 12.74 4.69 -9.43
CA MET A 167 11.37 4.57 -9.95
C MET A 167 11.28 4.84 -11.46
N ALA A 168 12.24 5.56 -12.02
CA ALA A 168 12.30 5.86 -13.43
C ALA A 168 12.52 4.59 -14.29
N PRO A 169 12.09 4.60 -15.57
CA PRO A 169 12.45 3.54 -16.49
C PRO A 169 13.96 3.31 -16.56
N GLN A 170 14.38 2.05 -16.57
CA GLN A 170 15.79 1.68 -16.71
C GLN A 170 15.99 0.93 -18.03
N ASP A 171 17.04 1.27 -18.75
CA ASP A 171 17.47 0.56 -19.98
C ASP A 171 18.21 -0.76 -19.68
N SER A 172 18.31 -1.15 -18.40
CA SER A 172 19.03 -2.35 -17.99
C SER A 172 18.23 -3.62 -18.33
N GLU A 173 18.93 -4.68 -18.74
CA GLU A 173 18.35 -6.01 -18.93
C GLU A 173 17.89 -6.66 -17.62
N ASP A 174 18.27 -6.07 -16.48
CA ASP A 174 17.92 -6.54 -15.15
C ASP A 174 16.44 -6.30 -14.85
N GLN A 175 15.68 -7.39 -14.73
CA GLN A 175 14.26 -7.41 -14.42
C GLN A 175 13.98 -7.04 -12.95
N GLN A 176 14.34 -5.83 -12.54
CA GLN A 176 14.05 -5.31 -11.20
C GLN A 176 12.54 -5.03 -11.07
N ARG A 177 11.88 -5.72 -10.14
CA ARG A 177 10.42 -5.63 -9.90
C ARG A 177 10.13 -4.87 -8.62
N SER A 178 10.62 -3.64 -8.52
CA SER A 178 10.40 -2.81 -7.34
C SER A 178 8.97 -2.23 -7.31
N ILE A 179 8.41 -2.15 -6.11
CA ILE A 179 7.10 -1.57 -5.84
C ILE A 179 7.30 -0.46 -4.79
N PHE A 180 6.75 0.72 -5.08
CA PHE A 180 6.78 1.88 -4.20
C PHE A 180 5.36 2.24 -3.79
N LEU A 181 5.11 2.32 -2.48
CA LEU A 181 3.85 2.77 -1.91
C LEU A 181 4.08 4.08 -1.16
N PHE A 182 3.44 5.16 -1.57
CA PHE A 182 3.42 6.43 -0.85
C PHE A 182 2.09 6.58 -0.13
N LEU A 183 2.11 6.76 1.20
CA LEU A 183 0.90 6.88 2.00
C LEU A 183 0.78 8.32 2.50
N SER A 184 -0.32 8.97 2.15
CA SER A 184 -0.50 10.38 2.45
C SER A 184 -1.90 10.78 2.92
N ASN A 185 -1.96 11.79 3.79
CA ASN A 185 -3.21 12.45 4.15
C ASN A 185 -3.57 13.65 3.27
N LEU A 186 -2.65 14.10 2.42
CA LEU A 186 -2.89 15.15 1.43
C LEU A 186 -3.98 14.72 0.45
N GLY A 187 -4.87 15.63 0.06
CA GLY A 187 -6.06 15.27 -0.73
C GLY A 187 -7.24 14.76 0.08
N GLY A 188 -7.08 14.54 1.39
CA GLY A 188 -8.13 13.98 2.23
C GLY A 188 -9.40 14.83 2.27
N ASN A 189 -9.27 16.15 2.36
CA ASN A 189 -10.45 17.05 2.41
C ASN A 189 -11.22 17.04 1.08
N THR A 190 -10.51 17.16 -0.04
CA THR A 190 -11.08 17.10 -1.39
C THR A 190 -11.84 15.81 -1.65
N ILE A 191 -11.29 14.65 -1.24
CA ILE A 191 -11.98 13.36 -1.36
C ILE A 191 -13.30 13.38 -0.57
N ASN A 192 -13.30 13.96 0.63
CA ASN A 192 -14.47 13.94 1.49
C ASN A 192 -15.54 14.92 1.07
N GLU A 193 -15.15 16.05 0.49
CA GLU A 193 -16.09 16.98 -0.14
C GLU A 193 -16.84 16.29 -1.27
N VAL A 194 -16.13 15.57 -2.15
CA VAL A 194 -16.78 14.76 -3.19
C VAL A 194 -17.72 13.72 -2.60
N ALA A 195 -17.28 12.98 -1.57
CA ALA A 195 -18.12 11.98 -0.92
C ALA A 195 -19.37 12.61 -0.27
N LEU A 196 -19.23 13.79 0.34
CA LEU A 196 -20.32 14.55 0.94
C LEU A 196 -21.31 15.05 -0.11
N ASP A 197 -20.81 15.56 -1.25
CA ASP A 197 -21.65 16.06 -2.34
C ASP A 197 -22.51 14.94 -2.95
N PHE A 198 -21.94 13.76 -3.15
CA PHE A 198 -22.68 12.58 -3.61
C PHE A 198 -23.76 12.16 -2.62
N TRP A 199 -23.42 12.14 -1.33
CA TRP A 199 -24.38 11.82 -0.28
C TRP A 199 -25.52 12.85 -0.20
N ARG A 200 -25.20 14.15 -0.28
CA ARG A 200 -26.20 15.25 -0.31
C ARG A 200 -27.11 15.18 -1.53
N ALA A 201 -26.60 14.69 -2.65
CA ALA A 201 -27.37 14.42 -3.86
C ALA A 201 -28.20 13.11 -3.79
N GLY A 202 -28.16 12.39 -2.66
CA GLY A 202 -28.87 11.12 -2.48
C GLY A 202 -28.32 9.97 -3.32
N ARG A 203 -27.07 10.09 -3.79
CA ARG A 203 -26.39 9.09 -4.62
C ARG A 203 -25.65 8.08 -3.76
N ALA A 204 -25.53 6.85 -4.26
CA ALA A 204 -24.75 5.84 -3.56
C ALA A 204 -23.25 6.19 -3.59
N ARG A 205 -22.54 5.80 -2.53
CA ARG A 205 -21.09 5.97 -2.40
C ARG A 205 -20.34 5.27 -3.55
N GLU A 206 -20.82 4.10 -3.95
CA GLU A 206 -20.25 3.28 -5.02
C GLU A 206 -20.41 3.91 -6.42
N GLU A 207 -21.20 4.96 -6.55
CA GLU A 207 -21.31 5.72 -7.81
C GLU A 207 -20.22 6.78 -7.97
N ILE A 208 -19.37 7.01 -6.96
CA ILE A 208 -18.29 8.00 -7.04
C ILE A 208 -17.25 7.50 -8.06
N PRO A 209 -17.06 8.20 -9.19
CA PRO A 209 -16.13 7.75 -10.22
C PRO A 209 -14.69 8.01 -9.80
N LEU A 210 -13.80 7.04 -10.08
CA LEU A 210 -12.37 7.12 -9.77
C LEU A 210 -11.73 8.33 -10.46
N GLU A 211 -12.08 8.57 -11.73
CA GLU A 211 -11.50 9.60 -12.58
C GLU A 211 -11.72 11.00 -12.01
N LEU A 212 -12.89 11.24 -11.40
CA LEU A 212 -13.20 12.51 -10.75
C LEU A 212 -12.28 12.77 -9.56
N LEU A 213 -12.07 11.75 -8.71
CA LEU A 213 -11.18 11.86 -7.56
C LEU A 213 -9.73 12.00 -7.99
N GLU A 214 -9.28 11.21 -8.96
CA GLU A 214 -7.92 11.32 -9.51
C GLU A 214 -7.65 12.71 -10.08
N GLN A 215 -8.58 13.27 -10.85
CA GLN A 215 -8.43 14.60 -11.43
C GLN A 215 -8.30 15.67 -10.33
N ARG A 216 -9.19 15.66 -9.34
CA ARG A 216 -9.14 16.64 -8.24
C ARG A 216 -7.88 16.49 -7.39
N LEU A 217 -7.47 15.25 -7.11
CA LEU A 217 -6.25 14.97 -6.35
C LEU A 217 -5.01 15.43 -7.10
N ARG A 218 -4.90 15.15 -8.41
CA ARG A 218 -3.75 15.61 -9.20
C ARG A 218 -3.65 17.14 -9.22
N LEU A 219 -4.78 17.85 -9.30
CA LEU A 219 -4.81 19.32 -9.22
C LEU A 219 -4.31 19.83 -7.86
N GLU A 220 -4.86 19.33 -6.75
CA GLU A 220 -4.44 19.74 -5.41
C GLU A 220 -2.96 19.43 -5.15
N LEU A 221 -2.50 18.26 -5.59
CA LEU A 221 -1.11 17.89 -5.44
C LEU A 221 -0.17 18.80 -6.26
N GLN A 222 -0.62 19.28 -7.42
CA GLN A 222 0.12 20.26 -8.23
C GLN A 222 0.14 21.65 -7.57
N GLU A 223 -0.97 22.10 -7.00
CA GLU A 223 -1.03 23.38 -6.27
C GLU A 223 -0.20 23.35 -4.97
N ALA A 224 -0.29 22.27 -4.21
CA ALA A 224 0.51 22.08 -3.00
C ALA A 224 2.02 22.10 -3.30
N ALA A 225 2.40 21.58 -4.46
CA ALA A 225 3.74 21.60 -5.02
C ALA A 225 4.25 22.98 -5.46
N GLU A 226 3.35 23.90 -5.80
CA GLU A 226 3.70 25.29 -6.16
C GLU A 226 3.84 26.17 -4.92
N ASN A 227 3.02 25.92 -3.89
CA ASN A 227 3.02 26.66 -2.63
C ASN A 227 4.07 26.17 -1.63
N SER A 228 4.49 24.91 -1.75
CA SER A 228 5.56 24.30 -0.99
C SER A 228 6.48 23.64 -2.00
N TYR A 229 7.76 24.03 -2.05
CA TYR A 229 8.82 23.43 -2.89
C TYR A 229 9.04 21.90 -2.66
N ALA A 230 8.11 21.21 -1.99
CA ALA A 230 8.20 19.88 -1.40
C ALA A 230 7.63 18.73 -2.27
N HIS A 231 6.67 18.97 -3.18
CA HIS A 231 5.94 17.87 -3.86
C HIS A 231 5.90 17.94 -5.39
N SER A 232 6.57 18.94 -5.99
CA SER A 232 6.40 19.27 -7.40
C SER A 232 6.93 18.24 -8.39
N HIS A 233 7.98 17.50 -8.06
CA HIS A 233 8.67 16.73 -9.09
C HIS A 233 8.13 15.31 -9.34
N LEU A 234 7.58 14.62 -8.31
CA LEU A 234 7.03 13.27 -8.51
C LEU A 234 5.81 13.24 -9.44
N LEU A 235 5.01 14.31 -9.40
CA LEU A 235 3.80 14.44 -10.22
C LEU A 235 4.09 15.03 -11.60
N ARG A 236 5.05 15.95 -11.69
CA ARG A 236 5.42 16.59 -12.97
C ARG A 236 6.02 15.60 -13.98
N GLU A 237 6.64 14.51 -13.51
CA GLU A 237 7.28 13.51 -14.37
C GLU A 237 6.46 12.21 -14.52
N ASN A 238 5.17 12.19 -14.11
CA ASN A 238 4.29 11.01 -14.20
C ASN A 238 4.91 9.71 -13.65
N LEU A 239 5.69 9.82 -12.56
CA LEU A 239 6.31 8.66 -11.93
C LEU A 239 5.27 7.80 -11.20
N ILE A 240 4.24 8.44 -10.63
CA ILE A 240 3.09 7.77 -10.00
C ILE A 240 2.23 7.12 -11.08
N ASP A 241 2.10 5.80 -11.03
CA ASP A 241 1.24 5.04 -11.94
C ASP A 241 -0.23 5.21 -11.59
N PHE A 242 -0.55 5.06 -10.31
CA PHE A 242 -1.93 5.12 -9.83
C PHE A 242 -2.04 5.96 -8.56
N VAL A 243 -2.99 6.89 -8.58
CA VAL A 243 -3.44 7.65 -7.41
C VAL A 243 -4.62 6.91 -6.81
N VAL A 244 -4.49 6.42 -5.59
CA VAL A 244 -5.46 5.55 -4.93
C VAL A 244 -6.21 6.32 -3.85
N PRO A 245 -7.47 6.74 -4.09
CA PRO A 245 -8.24 7.47 -3.11
C PRO A 245 -8.83 6.55 -2.02
N PHE A 246 -8.78 7.02 -0.78
CA PHE A 246 -9.39 6.40 0.39
C PHE A 246 -10.48 7.33 0.92
N LEU A 247 -11.72 6.92 0.68
CA LEU A 247 -12.94 7.63 1.03
C LEU A 247 -13.15 7.69 2.57
N PRO A 248 -13.87 8.69 3.09
CA PRO A 248 -14.14 8.78 4.53
C PRO A 248 -15.09 7.67 4.99
N LEU A 249 -14.92 7.18 6.22
CA LEU A 249 -15.70 6.04 6.71
C LEU A 249 -16.99 6.49 7.42
N GLU A 250 -18.12 6.01 6.93
CA GLU A 250 -19.44 6.21 7.56
C GLU A 250 -19.65 5.34 8.81
N TYR A 251 -20.71 5.62 9.55
CA TYR A 251 -21.07 4.93 10.79
C TYR A 251 -21.11 3.40 10.65
N HIS A 252 -21.72 2.87 9.58
CA HIS A 252 -21.78 1.43 9.34
C HIS A 252 -20.39 0.81 9.14
N HIS A 253 -19.48 1.49 8.44
CA HIS A 253 -18.10 1.01 8.27
C HIS A 253 -17.35 0.93 9.60
N VAL A 254 -17.57 1.89 10.51
CA VAL A 254 -16.99 1.85 11.85
C VAL A 254 -17.48 0.63 12.64
N LYS A 255 -18.77 0.27 12.51
CA LYS A 255 -19.29 -0.97 13.11
C LYS A 255 -18.61 -2.22 12.55
N LEU A 256 -18.38 -2.28 11.24
CA LEU A 256 -17.68 -3.40 10.62
C LEU A 256 -16.22 -3.49 11.11
N CYS A 257 -15.53 -2.36 11.24
CA CYS A 257 -14.20 -2.33 11.87
C CYS A 257 -14.22 -2.82 13.32
N ALA A 258 -15.24 -2.44 14.10
CA ALA A 258 -15.40 -2.88 15.48
C ALA A 258 -15.61 -4.40 15.54
N ARG A 259 -16.51 -4.92 14.69
CA ARG A 259 -16.76 -6.36 14.54
C ARG A 259 -15.46 -7.13 14.30
N ASP A 260 -14.68 -6.69 13.33
CA ASP A 260 -13.43 -7.35 12.97
C ASP A 260 -12.38 -7.24 14.10
N ALA A 261 -12.37 -6.13 14.84
CA ALA A 261 -11.50 -5.95 16.01
C ALA A 261 -11.88 -6.87 17.19
N PHE A 262 -13.18 -7.11 17.42
CA PHE A 262 -13.66 -8.09 18.41
C PHE A 262 -13.25 -9.51 18.00
N LEU A 263 -13.50 -9.87 16.73
CA LEU A 263 -13.13 -11.19 16.18
C LEU A 263 -11.62 -11.45 16.27
N ALA A 264 -10.79 -10.46 15.93
CA ALA A 264 -9.34 -10.57 16.00
C ALA A 264 -8.80 -10.84 17.41
N ARG A 265 -9.57 -10.54 18.45
CA ARG A 265 -9.23 -10.80 19.86
C ARG A 265 -9.99 -11.97 20.48
N GLY A 266 -10.85 -12.65 19.72
CA GLY A 266 -11.68 -13.74 20.23
C GLY A 266 -12.70 -13.30 21.29
N ILE A 267 -13.11 -12.03 21.27
CA ILE A 267 -14.08 -11.48 22.24
C ILE A 267 -15.47 -11.54 21.60
N PRO A 268 -16.50 -12.06 22.31
CA PRO A 268 -17.86 -12.06 21.81
C PRO A 268 -18.38 -10.63 21.66
N TYR A 269 -19.20 -10.37 20.64
CA TYR A 269 -19.84 -9.08 20.43
C TYR A 269 -21.31 -9.26 20.09
N THR A 270 -22.08 -8.20 20.31
CA THR A 270 -23.48 -8.05 19.89
C THR A 270 -23.65 -6.78 19.07
N GLU A 271 -24.74 -6.68 18.30
CA GLU A 271 -25.05 -5.44 17.57
C GLU A 271 -25.11 -4.20 18.47
N ALA A 272 -25.57 -4.36 19.73
CA ALA A 272 -25.58 -3.29 20.71
C ALA A 272 -24.16 -2.82 21.06
N THR A 273 -23.24 -3.74 21.33
CA THR A 273 -21.83 -3.38 21.61
C THR A 273 -21.14 -2.72 20.41
N LEU A 274 -21.44 -3.17 19.17
CA LEU A 274 -20.90 -2.53 17.98
C LEU A 274 -21.41 -1.09 17.81
N ASN A 275 -22.70 -0.86 18.08
CA ASN A 275 -23.28 0.48 18.07
C ASN A 275 -22.65 1.37 19.14
N GLU A 276 -22.40 0.85 20.34
CA GLU A 276 -21.77 1.60 21.44
C GLU A 276 -20.33 2.02 21.09
N VAL A 277 -19.53 1.10 20.50
CA VAL A 277 -18.20 1.44 19.99
C VAL A 277 -18.26 2.54 18.94
N ALA A 278 -19.20 2.44 18.01
CA ALA A 278 -19.38 3.47 16.99
C ALA A 278 -19.85 4.80 17.60
N GLN A 279 -20.76 4.81 18.58
CA GLN A 279 -21.24 6.03 19.26
C GLN A 279 -20.14 6.76 20.04
N MET A 280 -19.13 6.06 20.53
CA MET A 280 -17.96 6.67 21.16
C MET A 280 -17.03 7.40 20.16
N MET A 281 -17.34 7.37 18.87
CA MET A 281 -16.55 8.01 17.81
C MET A 281 -17.09 9.40 17.47
N VAL A 282 -16.19 10.26 17.00
CA VAL A 282 -16.55 11.62 16.57
C VAL A 282 -16.90 11.58 15.09
N PHE A 283 -18.11 12.03 14.75
CA PHE A 283 -18.57 12.13 13.37
C PHE A 283 -18.66 13.59 12.90
N VAL A 284 -18.34 13.79 11.63
CA VAL A 284 -18.29 15.07 10.93
C VAL A 284 -18.99 14.96 9.56
N PRO A 285 -19.46 16.07 8.97
CA PRO A 285 -19.65 17.40 9.58
C PRO A 285 -20.61 17.38 10.79
N LYS A 286 -20.68 18.46 11.58
CA LYS A 286 -21.39 18.46 12.88
C LYS A 286 -22.91 18.32 12.72
N GLU A 287 -23.42 18.81 11.60
CA GLU A 287 -24.82 18.89 11.26
C GLU A 287 -25.33 17.52 10.83
N GLU A 288 -24.66 16.87 9.87
CA GLU A 288 -25.05 15.57 9.34
C GLU A 288 -24.48 14.36 10.13
N LYS A 289 -23.37 14.53 10.87
CA LYS A 289 -22.66 13.47 11.61
C LYS A 289 -22.44 12.18 10.80
N LEU A 290 -21.99 12.35 9.56
CA LEU A 290 -21.94 11.27 8.58
C LEU A 290 -20.65 10.44 8.64
N PHE A 291 -19.49 11.11 8.65
CA PHE A 291 -18.18 10.49 8.50
C PHE A 291 -17.40 10.48 9.81
N SER A 292 -16.74 9.37 10.14
CA SER A 292 -15.83 9.30 11.28
C SER A 292 -14.59 10.17 11.05
N ALA A 293 -14.35 11.12 11.95
CA ALA A 293 -13.23 12.06 11.88
C ALA A 293 -11.85 11.39 11.92
N GLN A 294 -11.77 10.16 12.48
CA GLN A 294 -10.53 9.37 12.57
C GLN A 294 -10.65 8.00 11.91
N GLY A 295 -11.66 7.81 11.04
CA GLY A 295 -12.00 6.51 10.47
C GLY A 295 -12.11 5.44 11.55
N CYS A 296 -11.38 4.33 11.39
CA CYS A 296 -11.33 3.21 12.34
C CYS A 296 -10.08 3.20 13.24
N LYS A 297 -9.25 4.25 13.20
CA LYS A 297 -7.92 4.25 13.87
C LYS A 297 -8.00 3.95 15.37
N SER A 298 -9.01 4.49 16.05
CA SER A 298 -9.19 4.39 17.50
C SER A 298 -10.16 3.28 17.94
N VAL A 299 -10.71 2.50 17.00
CA VAL A 299 -11.61 1.37 17.30
C VAL A 299 -10.93 0.31 18.20
N PRO A 300 -9.69 -0.16 17.92
CA PRO A 300 -9.03 -1.16 18.77
C PRO A 300 -8.79 -0.73 20.22
N GLN A 301 -8.73 0.58 20.48
CA GLN A 301 -8.58 1.13 21.83
C GLN A 301 -9.94 1.19 22.54
N ARG A 302 -11.01 1.54 21.81
CA ARG A 302 -12.36 1.60 22.36
C ARG A 302 -12.92 0.23 22.76
N ILE A 303 -12.58 -0.83 22.03
CA ILE A 303 -13.02 -2.18 22.41
C ILE A 303 -12.42 -2.63 23.76
N ASN A 304 -11.35 -1.98 24.25
CA ASN A 304 -10.78 -2.28 25.57
C ASN A 304 -11.76 -2.02 26.72
N TYR A 305 -12.73 -1.13 26.54
CA TYR A 305 -13.75 -0.84 27.56
C TYR A 305 -14.75 -1.99 27.76
N PHE A 306 -14.76 -2.97 26.87
CA PHE A 306 -15.62 -4.16 26.91
C PHE A 306 -14.86 -5.42 27.33
N LEU A 307 -13.58 -5.27 27.68
CA LEU A 307 -12.81 -6.35 28.28
C LEU A 307 -13.24 -6.52 29.75
N PRO A 308 -13.38 -7.76 30.24
CA PRO A 308 -13.71 -8.04 31.64
C PRO A 308 -12.61 -7.61 32.61
#